data_AF-A0A662P525-F1
#
_entry.id   AF-A0A662P525-F1
#
_cell.length_a   1.000
_cell.length_b   1.000
_cell.length_c   1.000
_cell.angle_alpha   90.00
_cell.angle_beta   90.00
_cell.angle_gamma   90.00
#
_symmetry.space_group_name_H-M   'P 1'
#
loop_
_entity.id
_entity.type
_entity.pdbx_description
1 polymer ?
#
loop_
_entity_poly.entity_id
_entity_poly.type
_entity_poly.pdbx_seq_one_letter_code
_entity_poly.pdbx_strand_id
1 'polypeptide(L)'
;MSYEILVEIKRHVLENYSDALLREPIIIRRRLRIYLIDGTFIDVRYANLYEYSLHWQGKNKLIRVDTAPHYPQLSSYPRHLHLFTENNVIEDEVTSIGANPVDNVRSFLEFVFRKGKDP
;
A
#
# COMPACT_ATOMS: atom_id res chain seq x y z
N MET A 1 -15.28 3.80 11.03
CA MET A 1 -13.83 4.08 11.03
C MET A 1 -13.07 3.36 9.92
N SER A 2 -12.71 2.07 10.00
CA SER A 2 -11.87 1.45 8.94
C SER A 2 -12.55 1.43 7.56
N TYR A 3 -13.85 1.21 7.50
CA TYR A 3 -14.59 1.18 6.22
C TYR A 3 -14.63 2.55 5.54
N GLU A 4 -14.85 3.63 6.30
CA GLU A 4 -14.86 5.01 5.77
C GLU A 4 -13.50 5.40 5.20
N ILE A 5 -12.42 5.04 5.88
CA ILE A 5 -11.04 5.23 5.38
C ILE A 5 -10.87 4.53 4.02
N LEU A 6 -11.31 3.27 3.89
CA LEU A 6 -11.19 2.54 2.63
C LEU A 6 -12.07 3.13 1.52
N VAL A 7 -13.24 3.68 1.84
CA VAL A 7 -14.10 4.38 0.88
C VAL A 7 -13.44 5.68 0.40
N GLU A 8 -12.82 6.44 1.31
CA GLU A 8 -12.10 7.66 0.98
C GLU A 8 -10.89 7.37 0.07
N ILE A 9 -10.09 6.38 0.43
CA ILE A 9 -8.97 5.91 -0.41
C ILE A 9 -9.47 5.45 -1.78
N LYS A 10 -10.55 4.66 -1.82
CA LYS A 10 -11.15 4.20 -3.09
C LYS A 10 -11.54 5.38 -3.97
N ARG A 11 -12.20 6.40 -3.41
CA ARG A 11 -12.58 7.62 -4.15
C ARG A 11 -11.37 8.32 -4.73
N HIS A 12 -10.35 8.57 -3.90
CA HIS A 12 -9.12 9.21 -4.35
C HIS A 12 -8.43 8.42 -5.47
N VAL A 13 -8.34 7.09 -5.34
CA VAL A 13 -7.75 6.22 -6.37
C VAL A 13 -8.53 6.29 -7.69
N LEU A 14 -9.87 6.30 -7.63
CA LEU A 14 -10.70 6.43 -8.81
C LEU A 14 -10.53 7.79 -9.51
N GLU A 15 -10.44 8.86 -8.75
CA GLU A 15 -10.33 10.23 -9.28
C GLU A 15 -8.95 10.52 -9.89
N ASN A 16 -7.87 9.94 -9.34
CA ASN A 16 -6.50 10.37 -9.67
C ASN A 16 -5.69 9.30 -10.42
N TYR A 17 -6.16 8.06 -10.50
CA TYR A 17 -5.40 6.94 -11.07
C TYR A 17 -6.21 6.07 -12.03
N SER A 18 -7.35 6.55 -12.54
CA SER A 18 -8.25 5.78 -13.42
C SER A 18 -7.53 5.08 -14.57
N ASP A 19 -6.55 5.73 -15.17
CA ASP A 19 -5.81 5.24 -16.35
C ASP A 19 -4.90 4.04 -16.04
N ALA A 20 -4.56 3.84 -14.75
CA ALA A 20 -3.79 2.69 -14.30
C ALA A 20 -4.66 1.51 -13.86
N LEU A 21 -5.98 1.69 -13.75
CA LEU A 21 -6.89 0.68 -13.21
C LEU A 21 -7.40 -0.27 -14.28
N LEU A 22 -7.32 -1.57 -14.02
CA LEU A 22 -7.96 -2.58 -14.86
C LEU A 22 -9.49 -2.58 -14.69
N ARG A 23 -9.96 -2.20 -13.50
CA ARG A 23 -11.38 -2.13 -13.11
C ARG A 23 -11.52 -1.31 -11.83
N GLU A 24 -12.76 -0.95 -11.52
CA GLU A 24 -13.08 -0.25 -10.28
C GLU A 24 -12.52 -0.99 -9.04
N PRO A 25 -11.88 -0.29 -8.08
CA PRO A 25 -11.41 -0.90 -6.86
C PRO A 25 -12.55 -1.45 -6.00
N ILE A 26 -12.33 -2.60 -5.37
CA ILE A 26 -13.38 -3.32 -4.64
C ILE A 26 -13.01 -3.40 -3.16
N ILE A 27 -13.91 -2.98 -2.29
CA ILE A 27 -13.78 -3.19 -0.85
C ILE A 27 -14.40 -4.55 -0.51
N ILE A 28 -13.59 -5.45 0.04
CA ILE A 28 -14.01 -6.77 0.50
C ILE A 28 -13.64 -6.88 1.98
N ARG A 29 -14.65 -6.86 2.85
CA ARG A 29 -14.46 -6.80 4.32
C ARG A 29 -13.60 -5.59 4.72
N ARG A 30 -12.41 -5.81 5.27
CA ARG A 30 -11.48 -4.78 5.78
C ARG A 30 -10.32 -4.50 4.82
N ARG A 31 -10.54 -4.68 3.52
CA ARG A 31 -9.51 -4.62 2.49
C ARG A 31 -10.04 -3.96 1.23
N LEU A 32 -9.33 -2.96 0.74
CA LEU A 32 -9.53 -2.42 -0.60
C LEU A 32 -8.56 -3.12 -1.56
N ARG A 33 -9.09 -3.73 -2.61
CA ARG A 33 -8.33 -4.36 -3.69
C ARG A 33 -8.37 -3.47 -4.92
N ILE A 34 -7.19 -3.12 -5.43
CA ILE A 34 -6.99 -2.33 -6.65
C ILE A 34 -6.31 -3.25 -7.67
N TYR A 35 -6.92 -3.42 -8.84
CA TYR A 35 -6.32 -4.18 -9.95
C TYR A 35 -5.74 -3.21 -10.96
N LEU A 36 -4.50 -3.43 -11.37
CA LEU A 36 -3.79 -2.57 -12.31
C LEU A 36 -3.80 -3.18 -13.72
N ILE A 37 -3.72 -2.33 -14.74
CA ILE A 37 -3.80 -2.75 -16.17
C ILE A 37 -2.66 -3.68 -16.60
N ASP A 38 -1.54 -3.68 -15.87
CA ASP A 38 -0.39 -4.57 -16.09
C ASP A 38 -0.56 -5.97 -15.50
N GLY A 39 -1.74 -6.27 -14.94
CA GLY A 39 -2.07 -7.54 -14.31
C GLY A 39 -1.62 -7.68 -12.86
N THR A 40 -0.97 -6.66 -12.29
CA THR A 40 -0.60 -6.62 -10.87
C THR A 40 -1.76 -6.12 -10.01
N PHE A 41 -1.62 -6.19 -8.68
CA PHE A 41 -2.64 -5.68 -7.78
C PHE A 41 -2.06 -5.03 -6.53
N ILE A 42 -2.88 -4.19 -5.90
CA ILE A 42 -2.61 -3.61 -4.59
C ILE A 42 -3.72 -3.99 -3.62
N ASP A 43 -3.31 -4.41 -2.44
CA ASP A 43 -4.14 -4.59 -1.26
C ASP A 43 -3.86 -3.47 -0.27
N VAL A 44 -4.91 -2.73 0.11
CA VAL A 44 -4.86 -1.71 1.16
C VAL A 44 -5.69 -2.19 2.35
N ARG A 45 -5.07 -2.24 3.52
CA ARG A 45 -5.73 -2.54 4.80
C ARG A 45 -5.40 -1.45 5.80
N TYR A 46 -6.43 -0.88 6.41
CA TYR A 46 -6.32 0.04 7.54
C TYR A 46 -7.21 -0.47 8.67
N ALA A 47 -6.64 -0.68 9.85
CA ALA A 47 -7.43 -0.86 11.07
C ALA A 47 -7.72 0.50 11.73
N ASN A 48 -6.71 1.37 11.76
CA ASN A 48 -6.76 2.77 12.20
C ASN A 48 -5.54 3.52 11.61
N LEU A 49 -5.30 4.78 12.01
CA LEU A 49 -4.21 5.62 11.48
C LEU A 49 -2.79 5.13 11.83
N TYR A 50 -2.67 4.20 12.77
CA TYR A 50 -1.41 3.66 13.28
C TYR A 50 -1.16 2.22 12.82
N GLU A 51 -2.22 1.50 12.45
CA GLU A 51 -2.18 0.09 12.08
C GLU A 51 -2.73 -0.12 10.65
N TYR A 52 -1.83 -0.37 9.72
CA TYR A 52 -2.12 -0.61 8.31
C TYR A 52 -1.10 -1.51 7.61
N SER A 53 -1.49 -2.00 6.44
CA SER A 53 -0.64 -2.71 5.52
C SER A 53 -1.00 -2.34 4.08
N LEU A 54 0.01 -1.97 3.29
CA LEU A 54 -0.10 -1.64 1.88
C LEU A 54 0.75 -2.64 1.10
N HIS A 55 0.13 -3.49 0.29
CA HIS A 55 0.81 -4.58 -0.40
C HIS A 55 0.59 -4.45 -1.90
N TRP A 56 1.65 -4.23 -2.67
CA TRP A 56 1.66 -4.43 -4.11
C TRP A 56 2.24 -5.80 -4.45
N GLN A 57 1.54 -6.55 -5.30
CA GLN A 57 1.94 -7.87 -5.77
C GLN A 57 2.17 -7.85 -7.28
N GLY A 58 3.43 -7.98 -7.68
CA GLY A 58 3.82 -8.26 -9.06
C GLY A 58 3.90 -9.76 -9.35
N LYS A 59 4.41 -10.12 -10.53
CA LYS A 59 4.53 -11.52 -10.98
C LYS A 59 5.45 -12.36 -10.07
N ASN A 60 6.66 -11.86 -9.80
CA ASN A 60 7.69 -12.57 -9.03
C ASN A 60 8.30 -11.71 -7.90
N LYS A 61 7.75 -10.51 -7.68
CA LYS A 61 8.22 -9.56 -6.67
C LYS A 61 7.03 -8.93 -5.96
N LEU A 62 7.22 -8.53 -4.72
CA LEU A 62 6.23 -7.80 -3.93
C LEU A 62 6.84 -6.55 -3.30
N ILE A 63 6.01 -5.58 -2.99
CA ILE A 63 6.40 -4.45 -2.16
C ILE A 63 5.33 -4.34 -1.09
N ARG A 64 5.71 -4.38 0.19
CA ARG A 64 4.73 -4.28 1.27
C ARG A 64 5.21 -3.36 2.38
N VAL A 65 4.45 -2.31 2.65
CA VAL A 65 4.52 -1.58 3.91
C VAL A 65 3.65 -2.31 4.93
N ASP A 66 4.19 -2.54 6.12
CA ASP A 66 3.45 -3.10 7.25
C ASP A 66 3.84 -2.36 8.53
N THR A 67 2.90 -2.32 9.48
CA THR A 67 3.03 -1.61 10.77
C THR A 67 3.01 -2.56 11.95
N ALA A 68 2.96 -3.88 11.72
CA ALA A 68 3.14 -4.86 12.77
C ALA A 68 4.53 -4.70 13.43
N PRO A 69 4.63 -4.76 14.77
CA PRO A 69 5.84 -4.39 15.52
C PRO A 69 6.93 -5.47 15.49
N HIS A 70 7.39 -5.86 14.31
CA HIS A 70 8.33 -6.98 14.13
C HIS A 70 9.81 -6.58 14.16
N TYR A 71 10.15 -5.35 13.74
CA TYR A 71 11.54 -4.93 13.49
C TYR A 71 11.93 -3.69 14.31
N PRO A 72 12.10 -3.83 15.65
CA PRO A 72 12.38 -2.71 16.56
C PRO A 72 13.70 -1.98 16.32
N GLN A 73 14.60 -2.56 15.53
CA GLN A 73 15.89 -1.98 15.17
C GLN A 73 15.82 -0.95 14.03
N LEU A 74 14.72 -0.90 13.27
CA LEU A 74 14.58 0.06 12.17
C LEU A 74 14.22 1.44 12.71
N SER A 75 14.76 2.50 12.13
CA SER A 75 14.42 3.88 12.53
C SER A 75 12.95 4.21 12.27
N SER A 76 12.32 3.54 11.31
CA SER A 76 10.91 3.69 10.95
C SER A 76 9.94 2.90 11.84
N TYR A 77 10.43 2.17 12.85
CA TYR A 77 9.61 1.29 13.69
C TYR A 77 8.34 1.99 14.24
N PRO A 78 7.18 1.31 14.25
CA PRO A 78 6.93 -0.08 13.85
C PRO A 78 6.78 -0.33 12.35
N ARG A 79 6.84 0.73 11.53
CA ARG A 79 6.73 0.58 10.08
C ARG A 79 7.97 -0.07 9.51
N HIS A 80 7.75 -0.94 8.54
CA HIS A 80 8.79 -1.59 7.77
C HIS A 80 8.32 -1.86 6.35
N LEU A 81 9.29 -1.95 5.43
CA LEU A 81 9.04 -2.20 4.01
C LEU A 81 9.70 -3.51 3.60
N HIS A 82 8.89 -4.47 3.14
CA HIS A 82 9.38 -5.62 2.39
C HIS A 82 9.59 -5.19 0.93
N LEU A 83 10.85 -5.18 0.46
CA LEU A 83 11.20 -4.72 -0.87
C LEU A 83 11.57 -5.90 -1.79
N PHE A 84 10.76 -6.13 -2.81
CA PHE A 84 10.87 -7.19 -3.82
C PHE A 84 10.66 -8.63 -3.30
N THR A 85 11.04 -8.94 -2.07
CA THR A 85 10.85 -10.25 -1.45
C THR A 85 10.38 -10.12 -0.01
N GLU A 86 9.76 -11.17 0.53
CA GLU A 86 9.32 -11.21 1.95
C GLU A 86 10.49 -11.03 2.93
N ASN A 87 11.70 -11.50 2.59
CA ASN A 87 12.83 -11.50 3.52
C ASN A 87 13.70 -10.24 3.42
N ASN A 88 13.51 -9.41 2.40
CA ASN A 88 14.27 -8.18 2.23
C ASN A 88 13.54 -7.01 2.89
N VAL A 89 13.77 -6.85 4.20
CA VAL A 89 13.11 -5.84 5.02
C VAL A 89 14.03 -4.64 5.22
N ILE A 90 13.51 -3.46 4.90
CA ILE A 90 14.20 -2.18 5.02
C ILE A 90 13.32 -1.16 5.74
N GLU A 91 13.91 0.00 6.06
CA GLU A 91 13.17 1.13 6.63
C GLU A 91 12.06 1.60 5.69
N ASP A 92 10.93 1.96 6.27
CA ASP A 92 9.81 2.52 5.52
C ASP A 92 9.95 4.05 5.43
N GLU A 93 10.56 4.50 4.34
CA GLU A 93 10.62 5.91 3.93
C GLU A 93 9.42 6.33 3.06
N VAL A 94 8.45 5.44 2.82
CA VAL A 94 7.35 5.65 1.88
C VAL A 94 6.12 6.23 2.56
N THR A 95 5.81 5.78 3.78
CA THR A 95 4.61 6.22 4.50
C THR A 95 4.95 6.99 5.78
N SER A 96 3.95 7.35 6.57
CA SER A 96 4.11 7.93 7.90
C SER A 96 2.98 7.47 8.82
N ILE A 97 3.31 7.12 10.06
CA ILE A 97 2.31 6.78 11.09
C ILE A 97 1.48 8.03 11.42
N GLY A 98 0.17 7.86 11.57
CA GLY A 98 -0.72 8.95 11.97
C GLY A 98 -1.03 9.96 10.85
N ALA A 99 -0.35 9.87 9.71
CA ALA A 99 -0.65 10.67 8.53
C ALA A 99 -2.01 10.32 7.93
N ASN A 100 -2.50 11.18 7.03
CA ASN A 100 -3.72 10.89 6.29
C ASN A 100 -3.56 9.57 5.50
N PRO A 101 -4.49 8.60 5.62
CA PRO A 101 -4.42 7.34 4.89
C PRO A 101 -4.35 7.49 3.37
N VAL A 102 -5.01 8.52 2.82
CA VAL A 102 -4.97 8.84 1.39
C VAL A 102 -3.55 9.23 0.96
N ASP A 103 -2.85 10.06 1.75
CA ASP A 103 -1.47 10.45 1.47
C ASP A 103 -0.53 9.24 1.51
N ASN A 104 -0.66 8.37 2.52
CA ASN A 104 0.14 7.15 2.58
C ASN A 104 -0.11 6.23 1.37
N VAL A 105 -1.35 6.08 0.92
CA VAL A 105 -1.67 5.26 -0.26
C VAL A 105 -1.15 5.91 -1.55
N ARG A 106 -1.24 7.24 -1.67
CA ARG A 106 -0.68 8.01 -2.78
C ARG A 106 0.84 7.82 -2.88
N SER A 107 1.57 8.05 -1.79
CA SER A 107 3.02 7.85 -1.73
C SER A 107 3.41 6.40 -2.05
N PHE A 108 2.63 5.43 -1.57
CA PHE A 108 2.85 4.03 -1.89
C PHE A 108 2.61 3.72 -3.37
N LEU A 109 1.53 4.22 -3.98
CA LEU A 109 1.24 4.08 -5.41
C LEU A 109 2.37 4.65 -6.28
N GLU A 110 2.81 5.88 -5.98
CA GLU A 110 3.93 6.53 -6.66
C GLU A 110 5.22 5.70 -6.54
N PHE A 111 5.50 5.18 -5.34
CA PHE A 111 6.66 4.34 -5.09
C PHE A 111 6.62 3.04 -5.93
N VAL A 112 5.49 2.33 -5.94
CA VAL A 112 5.36 1.06 -6.68
C VAL A 112 5.31 1.28 -8.19
N PHE A 113 4.72 2.37 -8.68
CA PHE A 113 4.75 2.68 -10.11
C PHE A 113 6.15 3.04 -10.62
N ARG A 114 7.00 3.60 -9.76
CA ARG A 114 8.41 3.83 -10.06
C ARG A 114 9.20 2.52 -10.00
N LYS A 115 9.09 1.74 -8.92
CA LYS A 115 9.86 0.50 -8.69
C LYS A 115 9.39 -0.72 -9.47
N GLY A 116 8.11 -0.77 -9.85
CA GLY A 116 7.53 -1.83 -10.64
C GLY A 116 8.10 -1.90 -12.05
N LYS A 117 8.54 -0.74 -12.58
CA LYS A 117 9.17 -0.58 -13.90
C LYS A 117 10.66 -0.93 -13.92
N ASP A 118 11.30 -1.06 -12.77
CA ASP A 118 12.70 -1.52 -12.69
C ASP A 118 12.76 -3.00 -13.12
N PRO A 119 13.63 -3.38 -14.08
CA PRO A 119 13.72 -4.73 -14.64
C PRO A 119 14.04 -5.82 -13.59
#